data_AF-A0A965U1D4-F1
#
_entry.id   AF-A0A965U1D4-F1
#
_cell.length_a   1.000
_cell.length_b   1.000
_cell.length_c   1.000
_cell.angle_alpha   90.00
_cell.angle_beta   90.00
_cell.angle_gamma   90.00
#
_symmetry.space_group_name_H-M   'P 1'
#
loop_
_entity.id
_entity.type
_entity.pdbx_description
1 polymer ?
#
loop_
_entity_poly.entity_id
_entity_poly.type
_entity_poly.pdbx_seq_one_letter_code
_entity_poly.pdbx_strand_id
1 'polypeptide(L)'
;MNATHTKTEKSPQRLYLKNNIAYNFVRENLGILIGLLVLCTILTIFSPVFLSKNNILNVLRQVATNLYIACAMTMVIILGGIDLSVGSTIALSGVVTGGMIAFDGQPLWIAVLAGLLVGVVVGSFNGFLISNSKSSID
;
A
#
# COMPACT_ATOMS: atom_id res chain seq x y z
N MET A 1 24.20 -43.44 48.33
CA MET A 1 22.81 -43.88 48.05
C MET A 1 21.94 -42.64 47.98
N ASN A 2 21.11 -42.54 46.92
CA ASN A 2 20.17 -41.47 46.55
C ASN A 2 20.74 -40.17 45.98
N ALA A 3 20.12 -39.50 45.01
CA ALA A 3 19.29 -39.89 43.87
C ALA A 3 19.24 -38.59 43.04
N THR A 4 19.82 -38.67 41.85
CA THR A 4 19.55 -37.91 40.63
C THR A 4 18.60 -36.70 40.73
N HIS A 5 19.15 -35.49 40.72
CA HIS A 5 18.43 -34.29 40.30
C HIS A 5 18.08 -34.40 38.80
N THR A 6 16.83 -34.70 38.49
CA THR A 6 16.26 -34.66 37.14
C THR A 6 16.10 -33.20 36.69
N LYS A 7 17.21 -32.59 36.22
CA LYS A 7 17.08 -31.47 35.28
C LYS A 7 16.57 -32.06 33.97
N THR A 8 15.30 -31.82 33.70
CA THR A 8 14.70 -31.97 32.38
C THR A 8 15.46 -31.06 31.41
N GLU A 9 16.45 -31.64 30.71
CA GLU A 9 16.99 -31.04 29.50
C GLU A 9 15.83 -30.80 28.55
N LYS A 10 15.44 -29.53 28.39
CA LYS A 10 14.56 -29.13 27.28
C LYS A 10 15.34 -29.46 26.00
N SER A 11 14.92 -30.52 25.32
CA SER A 11 15.54 -30.96 24.08
C SER A 11 15.63 -29.80 23.07
N PRO A 12 16.77 -29.62 22.39
CA PRO A 12 16.97 -28.54 21.41
C PRO A 12 15.95 -28.57 20.24
N GLN A 13 15.23 -29.69 20.07
CA GLN A 13 14.16 -29.86 19.10
C GLN A 13 12.92 -28.99 19.37
N ARG A 14 12.64 -28.59 20.62
CA ARG A 14 11.52 -27.66 20.91
C ARG A 14 11.80 -26.20 20.50
N LEU A 15 13.06 -25.86 20.23
CA LEU A 15 13.46 -24.52 19.79
C LEU A 15 13.27 -24.35 18.27
N TYR A 16 13.47 -25.41 17.49
CA TYR A 16 13.37 -25.41 16.03
C TYR A 16 11.92 -25.41 15.50
N LEU A 17 10.99 -26.06 16.21
CA LEU A 17 9.56 -26.08 15.85
C LEU A 17 8.82 -24.79 16.19
N LYS A 18 9.47 -23.86 16.91
CA LYS A 18 8.87 -22.61 17.40
C LYS A 18 9.22 -21.38 16.55
N ASN A 19 9.83 -21.59 15.38
CA ASN A 19 10.10 -20.52 14.42
C ASN A 19 9.17 -20.61 13.21
N ASN A 20 7.85 -20.72 13.47
CA ASN A 20 6.89 -20.56 12.39
C ASN A 20 6.75 -19.05 12.12
N ILE A 21 7.35 -18.62 11.02
CA ILE A 21 7.44 -17.21 10.59
C ILE A 21 6.03 -16.58 10.58
N ALA A 22 5.03 -17.34 10.14
CA ALA A 22 3.63 -16.93 10.14
C ALA A 22 3.07 -16.70 11.55
N TYR A 23 3.42 -17.55 12.52
CA TYR A 23 2.97 -17.41 13.90
C TYR A 23 3.56 -16.16 14.57
N ASN A 24 4.86 -15.92 14.37
CA ASN A 24 5.53 -14.75 14.92
C ASN A 24 5.00 -13.45 14.27
N PHE A 25 4.83 -13.46 12.94
CA PHE A 25 4.23 -12.34 12.21
C PHE A 25 2.81 -12.02 12.69
N VAL A 26 1.94 -13.02 12.83
CA VAL A 26 0.57 -12.80 13.35
C VAL A 26 0.62 -12.25 14.77
N ARG A 27 1.50 -12.77 15.64
CA ARG A 27 1.63 -12.29 17.02
C ARG A 27 2.11 -10.84 17.12
N GLU A 28 3.06 -10.45 16.30
CA GLU A 28 3.59 -9.07 16.26
C GLU A 28 2.56 -8.09 15.70
N ASN A 29 1.68 -8.55 14.80
CA ASN A 29 0.66 -7.74 14.15
C ASN A 29 -0.76 -7.95 14.72
N LEU A 30 -0.89 -8.56 15.90
CA LEU A 30 -2.20 -8.87 16.51
C LEU A 30 -3.07 -7.63 16.67
N GLY A 31 -2.51 -6.49 17.05
CA GLY A 31 -3.27 -5.24 17.24
C GLY A 31 -3.95 -4.75 15.97
N ILE A 32 -3.22 -4.70 14.85
CA ILE A 32 -3.77 -4.26 13.56
C ILE A 32 -4.77 -5.29 13.01
N LEU A 33 -4.52 -6.58 13.20
CA LEU A 33 -5.42 -7.67 12.79
C LEU A 33 -6.75 -7.64 13.56
N ILE A 34 -6.69 -7.44 14.89
CA ILE A 34 -7.90 -7.28 15.72
C ILE A 34 -8.65 -6.02 15.30
N GLY A 35 -7.96 -4.90 15.11
CA GLY A 35 -8.57 -3.65 14.63
C GLY A 35 -9.29 -3.83 13.29
N LEU A 36 -8.66 -4.53 12.34
CA LEU A 36 -9.27 -4.86 11.04
C LEU A 36 -10.54 -5.71 11.20
N LEU A 37 -10.49 -6.76 12.04
CA LEU A 37 -11.65 -7.62 12.27
C LEU A 37 -12.82 -6.87 12.92
N VAL A 38 -12.53 -6.03 13.91
CA VAL A 38 -13.54 -5.18 14.57
C VAL A 38 -14.16 -4.23 13.55
N LEU A 39 -13.35 -3.54 12.76
CA LEU A 39 -13.82 -2.63 11.71
C LEU A 39 -14.69 -3.37 10.68
N CYS A 40 -14.24 -4.51 10.16
CA CYS A 40 -15.01 -5.31 9.20
C CYS A 40 -16.35 -5.76 9.76
N THR A 41 -16.39 -6.15 11.05
CA THR A 41 -17.62 -6.58 11.72
C THR A 41 -18.61 -5.41 11.84
N ILE A 42 -18.13 -4.26 12.31
CA ILE A 42 -18.93 -3.04 12.41
C ILE A 42 -19.47 -2.64 11.03
N LEU A 43 -18.62 -2.55 10.01
CA LEU A 43 -19.04 -2.15 8.67
C LEU A 43 -20.02 -3.15 8.04
N THR A 44 -19.88 -4.44 8.32
CA THR A 44 -20.84 -5.46 7.86
C THR A 44 -22.22 -5.26 8.48
N ILE A 45 -22.30 -4.89 9.76
CA ILE A 45 -23.58 -4.68 10.47
C ILE A 45 -24.23 -3.38 10.03
N PHE A 46 -23.46 -2.30 9.94
CA PHE A 46 -23.99 -0.95 9.67
C PHE A 46 -24.14 -0.64 8.18
N SER A 47 -23.50 -1.40 7.28
CA SER A 47 -23.57 -1.19 5.83
C SER A 47 -23.89 -2.49 5.09
N PRO A 48 -25.12 -2.66 4.58
CA PRO A 48 -25.52 -3.88 3.87
C PRO A 48 -24.76 -4.08 2.55
N VAL A 49 -24.15 -3.03 2.00
CA VAL A 49 -23.35 -3.07 0.76
C VAL A 49 -21.88 -3.39 1.00
N PHE A 50 -21.40 -3.41 2.25
CA PHE A 50 -19.99 -3.61 2.57
C PHE A 50 -19.41 -4.93 2.02
N LEU A 51 -20.11 -6.05 2.20
CA LEU A 51 -19.70 -7.36 1.69
C LEU A 51 -20.18 -7.65 0.26
N SER A 52 -20.75 -6.66 -0.44
CA SER A 52 -21.13 -6.85 -1.83
C SER A 52 -19.90 -7.11 -2.70
N LYS A 53 -20.04 -7.95 -3.75
CA LYS A 53 -18.96 -8.26 -4.68
C LYS A 53 -18.35 -6.99 -5.29
N ASN A 54 -19.18 -6.02 -5.63
CA ASN A 54 -18.74 -4.75 -6.21
C ASN A 54 -17.91 -3.94 -5.20
N ASN A 55 -18.34 -3.84 -3.94
CA ASN A 55 -17.57 -3.13 -2.93
C ASN A 55 -16.23 -3.82 -2.63
N ILE A 56 -16.23 -5.15 -2.49
CA ILE A 56 -14.99 -5.92 -2.29
C ILE A 56 -14.03 -5.73 -3.46
N LEU A 57 -14.50 -5.84 -4.70
CA LEU A 57 -13.66 -5.63 -5.89
C LEU A 57 -13.15 -4.19 -5.99
N ASN A 58 -13.97 -3.20 -5.61
CA ASN A 58 -13.54 -1.80 -5.59
C ASN A 58 -12.45 -1.55 -4.54
N VAL A 59 -12.62 -2.07 -3.32
CA VAL A 59 -11.61 -1.98 -2.26
C VAL A 59 -10.33 -2.70 -2.66
N LEU A 60 -10.41 -3.91 -3.21
CA LEU A 60 -9.24 -4.64 -3.69
C LEU A 60 -8.51 -3.90 -4.81
N ARG A 61 -9.23 -3.29 -5.75
CA ARG A 61 -8.64 -2.48 -6.82
C ARG A 61 -7.95 -1.23 -6.26
N GLN A 62 -8.54 -0.59 -5.26
CA GLN A 62 -7.96 0.57 -4.58
C GLN A 62 -6.68 0.20 -3.83
N VAL A 63 -6.68 -0.91 -3.08
CA VAL A 63 -5.50 -1.42 -2.37
C VAL A 63 -4.38 -1.80 -3.35
N ALA A 64 -4.72 -2.50 -4.45
CA ALA A 64 -3.75 -2.85 -5.48
C ALA A 64 -3.10 -1.59 -6.10
N THR A 65 -3.91 -0.57 -6.40
CA THR A 65 -3.41 0.71 -6.94
C THR A 65 -2.47 1.40 -5.94
N ASN A 66 -2.84 1.45 -4.67
CA ASN A 66 -1.98 2.01 -3.61
C ASN A 66 -0.66 1.25 -3.46
N LEU A 67 -0.66 -0.07 -3.65
CA LEU A 67 0.55 -0.89 -3.61
C LEU A 67 1.51 -0.53 -4.75
N TYR A 68 1.01 -0.40 -5.97
CA TYR A 68 1.84 0.04 -7.11
C TYR A 68 2.47 1.41 -6.87
N ILE A 69 1.68 2.36 -6.35
CA ILE A 69 2.16 3.71 -6.03
C ILE A 69 3.20 3.66 -4.91
N ALA A 70 2.98 2.87 -3.86
CA ALA A 70 3.92 2.71 -2.76
C ALA A 70 5.27 2.14 -3.23
N CYS A 71 5.27 1.17 -4.14
CA CYS A 71 6.50 0.67 -4.77
C CYS A 71 7.23 1.79 -5.54
N ALA A 72 6.50 2.60 -6.32
CA ALA A 72 7.09 3.74 -7.04
C ALA A 72 7.67 4.78 -6.07
N MET A 73 6.95 5.15 -5.01
CA MET A 73 7.43 6.08 -3.98
C MET A 73 8.67 5.54 -3.25
N THR A 74 8.76 4.23 -3.04
CA THR A 74 9.93 3.59 -2.40
C THR A 74 11.21 3.86 -3.22
N MET A 75 11.15 3.77 -4.55
CA MET A 75 12.30 4.08 -5.42
C MET A 75 12.76 5.53 -5.23
N VAL A 76 11.82 6.47 -5.07
CA VAL A 76 12.16 7.89 -4.90
C VAL A 76 12.77 8.19 -3.53
N ILE A 77 12.25 7.54 -2.48
CA ILE A 77 12.80 7.67 -1.12
C ILE A 77 14.24 7.16 -1.05
N ILE A 78 14.54 6.03 -1.71
CA ILE A 78 15.90 5.47 -1.75
C ILE A 78 16.90 6.45 -2.40
N LEU A 79 16.46 7.29 -3.33
CA LEU A 79 17.29 8.32 -3.97
C LEU A 79 17.55 9.55 -3.06
N GLY A 80 17.02 9.55 -1.83
CA GLY A 80 17.21 10.62 -0.83
C GLY A 80 16.21 11.78 -0.96
N GLY A 81 15.17 11.63 -1.77
CA GLY A 81 14.10 12.62 -1.93
C GLY A 81 12.84 12.25 -1.14
N ILE A 82 12.27 13.19 -0.40
CA ILE A 82 10.88 13.09 0.08
C ILE A 82 10.00 13.64 -1.03
N ASP A 83 9.73 12.82 -2.04
CA ASP A 83 8.96 13.27 -3.20
C ASP A 83 7.45 13.17 -2.95
N LEU A 84 6.90 14.27 -2.44
CA LEU A 84 5.45 14.44 -2.26
C LEU A 84 4.72 14.73 -3.59
N SER A 85 5.46 14.99 -4.68
CA SER A 85 4.89 15.35 -5.99
C SER A 85 4.19 14.18 -6.69
N VAL A 86 4.53 12.94 -6.33
CA VAL A 86 3.86 11.75 -6.88
C VAL A 86 2.37 11.75 -6.50
N GLY A 87 2.05 12.14 -5.26
CA GLY A 87 0.67 12.21 -4.78
C GLY A 87 -0.15 13.28 -5.51
N SER A 88 0.41 14.48 -5.69
CA SER A 88 -0.26 15.57 -6.43
C SER A 88 -0.39 15.27 -7.93
N THR A 89 0.59 14.60 -8.52
CA THR A 89 0.54 14.19 -9.94
C THR A 89 -0.57 13.17 -10.19
N ILE A 90 -0.72 12.17 -9.31
CA ILE A 90 -1.81 11.19 -9.38
C ILE A 90 -3.17 11.87 -9.18
N ALA A 91 -3.29 12.76 -8.20
CA ALA A 91 -4.52 13.49 -7.94
C ALA A 91 -4.93 14.35 -9.14
N LEU A 92 -3.99 15.09 -9.73
CA LEU A 92 -4.26 15.93 -10.90
C LEU A 92 -4.66 15.09 -12.12
N SER A 93 -3.90 14.04 -12.45
CA SER A 93 -4.21 13.13 -13.56
C SER A 93 -5.58 12.45 -13.38
N GLY A 94 -5.90 12.04 -12.14
CA GLY A 94 -7.19 11.45 -11.78
C GLY A 94 -8.35 12.43 -11.90
N VAL A 95 -8.19 13.68 -11.44
CA VAL A 95 -9.21 14.73 -11.54
C VAL A 95 -9.45 15.12 -12.99
N VAL A 96 -8.40 15.21 -13.82
CA VAL A 96 -8.57 15.48 -15.26
C VAL A 96 -9.33 14.34 -15.94
N THR A 97 -8.92 13.09 -15.71
CA THR A 97 -9.59 11.92 -16.31
C THR A 97 -11.03 11.81 -15.84
N GLY A 98 -11.25 11.84 -14.52
CA GLY A 98 -12.57 11.72 -13.93
C GLY A 98 -13.48 12.90 -14.26
N GLY A 99 -12.93 14.11 -14.31
CA GLY A 99 -13.67 15.32 -14.65
C GLY A 99 -14.14 15.33 -16.10
N MET A 100 -13.29 14.93 -17.04
CA MET A 100 -13.67 14.81 -18.46
C MET A 100 -14.77 13.75 -18.67
N ILE A 101 -14.76 12.67 -17.89
CA ILE A 101 -15.80 11.63 -17.95
C ILE A 101 -17.10 12.13 -17.30
N ALA A 102 -17.00 12.71 -16.10
CA ALA A 102 -18.15 13.00 -15.25
C ALA A 102 -18.85 14.32 -15.57
N PHE A 103 -18.11 15.36 -15.99
CA PHE A 103 -18.64 16.70 -16.24
C PHE A 103 -18.74 17.02 -17.73
N ASP A 104 -17.75 16.62 -18.54
CA ASP A 104 -17.70 16.96 -19.97
C ASP A 104 -18.28 15.87 -20.88
N GLY A 105 -18.68 14.72 -20.31
CA GLY A 105 -19.25 13.58 -21.03
C GLY A 105 -18.33 12.99 -22.09
N GLN A 106 -17.02 13.21 -21.99
CA GLN A 106 -16.05 12.72 -22.96
C GLN A 106 -15.97 11.19 -22.94
N PRO A 107 -15.74 10.56 -24.11
CA PRO A 107 -15.58 9.12 -24.16
C PRO A 107 -14.33 8.69 -23.37
N LEU A 108 -14.43 7.52 -22.73
CA LEU A 108 -13.42 6.99 -21.80
C LEU A 108 -11.99 7.06 -22.34
N TRP A 109 -11.80 6.72 -23.63
CA TRP A 109 -10.47 6.68 -24.24
C TRP A 109 -9.83 8.07 -24.35
N ILE A 110 -10.59 9.13 -24.64
CA ILE A 110 -10.09 10.51 -24.69
C ILE A 110 -9.68 10.96 -23.29
N ALA A 111 -10.54 10.73 -22.31
CA ALA A 111 -10.28 11.14 -20.94
C ALA A 111 -9.04 10.44 -20.35
N VAL A 112 -8.89 9.14 -20.61
CA VAL A 112 -7.71 8.37 -20.18
C VAL A 112 -6.44 8.88 -20.86
N LEU A 113 -6.47 9.16 -22.15
CA LEU A 113 -5.31 9.73 -22.87
C LEU A 113 -4.93 11.11 -22.32
N ALA A 114 -5.90 11.97 -22.05
CA ALA A 114 -5.67 13.29 -21.46
C ALA A 114 -5.04 13.18 -20.07
N GLY A 115 -5.57 12.30 -19.20
CA GLY A 115 -4.98 12.04 -17.88
C GLY A 115 -3.55 11.51 -17.95
N LEU A 116 -3.28 10.59 -18.88
CA LEU A 116 -1.93 10.06 -19.15
C LEU A 116 -0.97 11.17 -19.59
N LEU A 117 -1.39 12.01 -20.54
CA LEU A 117 -0.58 13.14 -21.02
C LEU A 117 -0.24 14.10 -19.89
N VAL A 118 -1.22 14.46 -19.05
CA VAL A 118 -1.00 15.31 -17.88
C VAL A 118 -0.02 14.66 -16.91
N GLY A 119 -0.19 13.37 -16.62
CA GLY A 119 0.71 12.62 -15.75
C GLY A 119 2.14 12.56 -16.27
N VAL A 120 2.32 12.35 -17.58
CA VAL A 120 3.64 12.34 -18.22
C VAL A 120 4.29 13.72 -18.16
N VAL A 121 3.59 14.77 -18.55
CA VAL A 121 4.14 16.14 -18.56
C VAL A 121 4.57 16.57 -17.16
N VAL A 122 3.69 16.40 -16.16
CA VAL A 122 3.98 16.80 -14.78
C VAL A 122 5.05 15.91 -14.15
N GLY A 123 4.98 14.59 -14.38
CA GLY A 123 5.97 13.65 -13.89
C GLY A 123 7.37 13.89 -14.47
N SER A 124 7.47 14.16 -15.78
CA SER A 124 8.75 14.53 -16.41
C SER A 124 9.30 15.84 -15.87
N PHE A 125 8.44 16.83 -15.63
CA PHE A 125 8.85 18.10 -15.01
C PHE A 125 9.39 17.89 -13.58
N ASN A 126 8.69 17.10 -12.76
CA ASN A 126 9.14 16.79 -11.40
C ASN A 126 10.49 16.03 -11.42
N GLY A 127 10.63 15.02 -12.30
CA GLY A 127 11.87 14.29 -12.48
C GLY A 127 13.04 15.18 -12.91
N PHE A 128 12.79 16.13 -13.82
CA PHE A 128 13.79 17.12 -14.24
C PHE A 128 14.25 18.02 -13.09
N LEU A 129 13.33 18.52 -12.27
CA LEU A 129 13.66 19.37 -11.13
C LEU A 129 14.52 18.63 -10.08
N ILE A 130 14.18 17.36 -9.81
CA ILE A 130 14.93 16.52 -8.86
C ILE A 130 16.33 16.19 -9.40
N SER A 131 16.45 15.92 -10.70
CA SER A 131 17.74 15.63 -11.33
C SER A 131 18.70 16.82 -11.25
N ASN A 132 18.21 18.04 -11.46
CA ASN A 132 19.06 19.25 -11.45
C ASN A 132 19.39 19.73 -10.03
N SER A 133 18.50 19.52 -9.05
CA SER A 133 18.77 19.94 -7.67
C SER A 133 19.87 19.12 -7.01
N LYS A 134 19.97 17.83 -7.36
CA LYS A 134 21.01 16.94 -6.81
C LYS A 134 22.39 17.21 -7.41
N SER A 135 22.49 17.53 -8.71
CA SER A 135 23.76 17.86 -9.35
C SER A 135 24.38 19.18 -8.90
N SER A 136 23.64 20.03 -8.18
CA SER A 136 24.08 21.36 -7.76
C SER A 136 24.51 21.44 -6.28
N ILE A 137 24.37 20.34 -5.53
CA ILE A 137 24.70 20.24 -4.10
C ILE A 137 25.99 19.41 -3.86
N ASP A 138 26.52 18.77 -4.90
CA ASP A 138 27.84 18.11 -4.91
C ASP A 138 28.96 19.05 -5.36
#